data_AF-A0A183DTE6-F1
#
_entry.id   AF-A0A183DTE6-F1
#
_cell.length_a   1.000
_cell.length_b   1.000
_cell.length_c   1.000
_cell.angle_alpha   90.00
_cell.angle_beta   90.00
_cell.angle_gamma   90.00
#
_symmetry.space_group_name_H-M   'P 1'
#
loop_
_entity.id
_entity.type
_entity.pdbx_description
1 polymer ?
#
loop_
_entity_poly.entity_id
_entity_poly.type
_entity_poly.pdbx_seq_one_letter_code
_entity_poly.pdbx_strand_id
1 'polypeptide(L)'
;ISGLAPNWKILLLSRFFVGLSIGGTIVGVCTYVMEMLLPEQRMALRAFFNWGVARLMLTVICYLLPEWRIASFGNAIAALPALLIVLFIFPESPTWLHSKVRVFNTQTQLFQVLLVIYDTLNKAFNRRKLHQYAQGAVCICFLTLTLLVSLHYQGVAILVINLIGTVFIEYTWDACYLCAVESMPTTMRASSLGSCSLIARIGALLSPTVS
;
A
#
# COMPACT_ATOMS: atom_id res chain seq x y z
N ILE A 1 -3.54 -19.98 3.27
CA ILE A 1 -4.16 -20.46 4.54
C ILE A 1 -5.67 -20.24 4.60
N SER A 2 -6.18 -19.04 4.33
CA SER A 2 -7.62 -18.75 4.51
C SER A 2 -8.56 -19.56 3.59
N GLY A 3 -8.14 -19.87 2.35
CA GLY A 3 -8.94 -20.66 1.40
C GLY A 3 -9.07 -22.14 1.77
N LEU A 4 -8.20 -22.65 2.66
CA LEU A 4 -8.23 -24.04 3.16
C LEU A 4 -9.02 -24.18 4.47
N ALA A 5 -9.60 -23.10 5.01
CA ALA A 5 -10.26 -23.14 6.29
C ALA A 5 -11.54 -23.99 6.24
N PRO A 6 -11.64 -25.10 7.00
CA PRO A 6 -12.83 -25.95 7.00
C PRO A 6 -13.96 -25.36 7.86
N ASN A 7 -13.62 -24.55 8.87
CA ASN A 7 -14.56 -23.95 9.83
C ASN A 7 -14.30 -22.45 10.02
N TRP A 8 -15.34 -21.70 10.38
CA TRP A 8 -15.26 -20.24 10.61
C TRP A 8 -14.24 -19.84 11.69
N LYS A 9 -14.04 -20.68 12.72
CA LYS A 9 -13.02 -20.45 13.76
C LYS A 9 -11.60 -20.43 13.19
N ILE A 10 -11.28 -21.38 12.30
CA ILE A 10 -9.99 -21.45 11.61
C ILE A 10 -9.85 -20.28 10.63
N LEU A 11 -10.96 -19.89 9.98
CA LEU A 11 -10.98 -18.69 9.14
C LEU A 11 -10.62 -17.44 9.95
N LEU A 12 -11.25 -17.21 11.10
CA LEU A 12 -10.95 -16.08 11.98
C LEU A 12 -9.49 -16.09 12.46
N LEU A 13 -9.01 -17.25 12.91
CA LEU A 13 -7.62 -17.41 13.34
C LEU A 13 -6.65 -17.09 12.19
N SER A 14 -6.93 -17.57 10.97
CA SER A 14 -6.12 -17.27 9.80
C SER A 14 -6.12 -15.78 9.45
N ARG A 15 -7.25 -15.08 9.62
CA ARG A 15 -7.39 -13.65 9.37
C ARG A 15 -6.66 -12.81 10.41
N PHE A 16 -6.62 -13.27 11.66
CA PHE A 16 -5.81 -12.65 12.70
C PHE A 16 -4.32 -12.66 12.35
N PHE A 17 -3.77 -13.82 11.95
CA PHE A 17 -2.37 -13.91 11.54
C PHE A 17 -2.06 -13.10 10.29
N VAL A 18 -2.94 -13.11 9.29
CA VAL A 18 -2.79 -12.26 8.09
C VAL A 18 -2.76 -10.78 8.48
N GLY A 19 -3.63 -10.35 9.39
CA GLY A 19 -3.63 -8.98 9.90
C GLY A 19 -2.32 -8.59 10.60
N LEU A 20 -1.80 -9.49 11.45
CA LEU A 20 -0.52 -9.30 12.13
C LEU A 20 0.64 -9.21 11.14
N SER A 21 0.68 -10.10 10.14
CA SER A 21 1.70 -10.05 9.08
C SER A 21 1.64 -8.76 8.27
N ILE A 22 0.44 -8.29 7.91
CA ILE A 22 0.29 -7.02 7.18
C ILE A 22 0.83 -5.85 8.01
N GLY A 23 0.56 -5.82 9.32
CA GLY A 23 1.10 -4.80 10.23
C GLY A 23 2.63 -4.81 10.28
N GLY A 24 3.25 -5.99 10.38
CA GLY A 24 4.70 -6.13 10.34
C GLY A 24 5.30 -5.69 8.99
N THR A 25 4.69 -6.11 7.89
CA THR A 25 5.13 -5.75 6.53
C THR A 25 5.06 -4.25 6.30
N ILE A 26 4.01 -3.56 6.76
CA ILE A 26 3.88 -2.11 6.54
C ILE A 26 5.02 -1.35 7.22
N VAL A 27 5.40 -1.74 8.44
CA VAL A 27 6.50 -1.09 9.18
C VAL A 27 7.85 -1.42 8.56
N GLY A 28 8.07 -2.67 8.15
CA GLY A 28 9.30 -3.11 7.49
C GLY A 28 9.53 -2.42 6.15
N VAL A 29 8.50 -2.40 5.27
CA VAL A 29 8.57 -1.76 3.95
C VAL A 29 8.77 -0.25 4.08
N CYS A 30 8.05 0.41 4.99
CA CYS A 30 8.21 1.86 5.17
C CYS A 30 9.62 2.21 5.65
N THR A 31 10.17 1.46 6.61
CA THR A 31 11.55 1.66 7.09
C THR A 31 12.54 1.45 5.95
N TYR A 32 12.41 0.35 5.21
CA TYR A 32 13.27 0.02 4.08
C TYR A 32 13.28 1.14 3.02
N VAL A 33 12.10 1.62 2.60
CA VAL A 33 11.96 2.71 1.62
C VAL A 33 12.59 4.00 2.11
N MET A 34 12.43 4.34 3.40
CA MET A 34 13.01 5.56 3.98
C MET A 34 14.53 5.52 4.06
N GLU A 35 15.11 4.33 4.22
CA GLU A 35 16.55 4.09 4.23
C GLU A 35 17.14 4.04 2.82
N MET A 36 16.40 3.56 1.82
CA MET A 36 16.88 3.40 0.44
C MET A 36 16.80 4.68 -0.38
N LEU A 37 15.80 5.52 -0.09
CA LEU A 37 15.49 6.68 -0.91
C LEU A 37 15.77 7.99 -0.18
N LEU A 38 16.30 8.93 -0.95
CA LEU A 38 16.35 10.33 -0.54
C LEU A 38 14.93 10.84 -0.32
N PRO A 39 14.72 11.81 0.60
CA PRO A 39 13.40 12.37 0.88
C PRO A 39 12.61 12.66 -0.39
N GLU A 40 13.15 13.48 -1.29
CA GLU A 40 12.45 13.97 -2.49
C GLU A 40 11.84 12.85 -3.37
N GLN A 41 12.51 11.69 -3.41
CA GLN A 41 12.19 10.53 -4.26
C GLN A 41 11.10 9.61 -3.71
N ARG A 42 10.88 9.62 -2.39
CA ARG A 42 10.03 8.62 -1.71
C ARG A 42 8.58 8.60 -2.20
N MET A 43 8.07 9.76 -2.62
CA MET A 43 6.68 9.87 -3.04
C MET A 43 6.45 9.32 -4.46
N ALA A 44 7.45 9.41 -5.35
CA ALA A 44 7.36 8.83 -6.69
C ALA A 44 7.28 7.30 -6.62
N LEU A 45 8.14 6.64 -5.84
CA LEU A 45 8.11 5.18 -5.72
C LEU A 45 6.80 4.69 -5.08
N ARG A 46 6.34 5.35 -4.01
CA ARG A 46 5.06 5.01 -3.36
C ARG A 46 3.87 5.25 -4.28
N ALA A 47 4.00 6.12 -5.28
CA ALA A 47 2.94 6.32 -6.25
C ALA A 47 2.78 5.13 -7.23
N PHE A 48 3.87 4.44 -7.59
CA PHE A 48 3.81 3.29 -8.50
C PHE A 48 3.50 1.98 -7.77
N PHE A 49 4.04 1.80 -6.56
CA PHE A 49 3.78 0.63 -5.71
C PHE A 49 2.92 1.02 -4.51
N ASN A 50 1.62 1.13 -4.77
CA ASN A 50 0.61 1.50 -3.77
C ASN A 50 -0.37 0.32 -3.52
N TRP A 51 -0.90 0.24 -2.30
CA TRP A 51 -2.10 -0.53 -1.94
C TRP A 51 -3.27 -0.39 -2.93
N GLY A 52 -3.45 0.78 -3.55
CA GLY A 52 -4.46 0.98 -4.59
C GLY A 52 -4.33 -0.01 -5.75
N VAL A 53 -3.11 -0.22 -6.28
CA VAL A 53 -2.84 -1.17 -7.38
C VAL A 53 -3.10 -2.60 -6.92
N ALA A 54 -2.67 -2.96 -5.71
CA ALA A 54 -2.94 -4.28 -5.14
C ALA A 54 -4.45 -4.53 -4.99
N ARG A 55 -5.22 -3.49 -4.64
CA ARG A 55 -6.68 -3.57 -4.50
C ARG A 55 -7.41 -3.69 -5.83
N LEU A 56 -6.91 -3.03 -6.88
CA LEU A 56 -7.38 -3.24 -8.24
C LEU A 56 -7.18 -4.70 -8.65
N MET A 57 -5.95 -5.23 -8.49
CA MET A 57 -5.67 -6.64 -8.81
C MET A 57 -6.55 -7.60 -8.02
N LEU A 58 -6.69 -7.39 -6.70
CA LEU A 58 -7.58 -8.16 -5.84
C LEU A 58 -9.03 -8.15 -6.36
N THR A 59 -9.54 -6.98 -6.73
CA THR A 59 -10.93 -6.83 -7.19
C THR A 59 -11.13 -7.53 -8.54
N VAL A 60 -10.18 -7.42 -9.46
CA VAL A 60 -10.22 -8.13 -10.74
C VAL A 60 -10.20 -9.64 -10.52
N ILE A 61 -9.34 -10.15 -9.63
CA ILE A 61 -9.28 -11.58 -9.30
C ILE A 61 -10.61 -12.06 -8.71
N CYS A 62 -11.19 -11.31 -7.77
CA CYS A 62 -12.48 -11.64 -7.16
C CYS A 62 -13.64 -11.56 -8.16
N TYR A 63 -13.57 -10.68 -9.16
CA TYR A 63 -14.56 -10.60 -10.22
C TYR A 63 -14.47 -11.78 -11.19
N LEU A 64 -13.26 -12.20 -11.55
CA LEU A 64 -13.03 -13.34 -12.44
C LEU A 64 -13.26 -14.70 -11.77
N LEU A 65 -13.05 -14.79 -10.45
CA LEU A 65 -13.19 -16.01 -9.65
C LEU A 65 -14.27 -15.79 -8.58
N PRO A 66 -15.55 -16.08 -8.88
CA PRO A 66 -16.66 -15.80 -7.98
C PRO A 66 -16.63 -16.61 -6.67
N GLU A 67 -15.93 -17.75 -6.65
CA GLU A 67 -15.80 -18.60 -5.48
C GLU A 67 -14.67 -18.09 -4.58
N TRP A 68 -15.01 -17.72 -3.34
CA TRP A 68 -14.11 -16.99 -2.43
C TRP A 68 -12.85 -17.78 -2.03
N ARG A 69 -12.87 -19.12 -2.07
CA ARG A 69 -11.70 -19.95 -1.75
C ARG A 69 -10.72 -19.93 -2.92
N ILE A 70 -11.19 -20.13 -4.14
CA ILE A 70 -10.40 -20.05 -5.38
C ILE A 70 -9.86 -18.63 -5.56
N ALA A 71 -10.67 -17.60 -5.32
CA ALA A 71 -10.21 -16.21 -5.31
C ALA A 71 -9.08 -15.98 -4.28
N SER A 72 -9.19 -16.60 -3.10
CA SER A 72 -8.13 -16.53 -2.08
C SER A 72 -6.81 -17.17 -2.54
N PHE A 73 -6.87 -18.25 -3.32
CA PHE A 73 -5.67 -18.86 -3.93
C PHE A 73 -5.12 -18.01 -5.08
N GLY A 74 -5.99 -17.48 -5.95
CA GLY A 74 -5.60 -16.60 -7.04
C GLY A 74 -4.83 -15.37 -6.54
N ASN A 75 -5.30 -14.76 -5.45
CA ASN A 75 -4.59 -13.65 -4.80
C ASN A 75 -3.23 -14.05 -4.20
N ALA A 76 -3.13 -15.25 -3.62
CA ALA A 76 -1.85 -15.75 -3.10
C ALA A 76 -0.84 -15.98 -4.24
N ILE A 77 -1.29 -16.54 -5.37
CA ILE A 77 -0.45 -16.76 -6.56
C ILE A 77 -0.02 -15.42 -7.16
N ALA A 78 -0.94 -14.45 -7.29
CA ALA A 78 -0.62 -13.12 -7.81
C ALA A 78 0.41 -12.36 -6.95
N ALA A 79 0.54 -12.70 -5.67
CA ALA A 79 1.54 -12.13 -4.76
C ALA A 79 2.92 -12.81 -4.85
N LEU A 80 3.04 -14.02 -5.43
CA LEU A 80 4.31 -14.75 -5.52
C LEU A 80 5.40 -13.99 -6.30
N PRO A 81 5.13 -13.38 -7.47
CA PRO A 81 6.14 -12.61 -8.19
C PRO A 81 6.72 -11.48 -7.34
N ALA A 82 5.87 -10.76 -6.59
CA ALA A 82 6.32 -9.69 -5.70
C ALA A 82 7.25 -10.23 -4.60
N LEU A 83 6.94 -11.40 -4.02
CA LEU A 83 7.78 -12.05 -3.03
C LEU A 83 9.14 -12.49 -3.60
N LEU A 84 9.16 -13.06 -4.80
CA LEU A 84 10.41 -13.46 -5.47
C LEU A 84 11.29 -12.24 -5.79
N ILE A 85 10.69 -11.14 -6.23
CA ILE A 85 11.40 -9.88 -6.47
C ILE A 85 12.05 -9.38 -5.17
N VAL A 86 11.33 -9.40 -4.05
CA VAL A 86 11.88 -8.96 -2.76
C VAL A 86 13.02 -9.86 -2.27
N LEU A 87 12.95 -11.18 -2.48
CA LEU A 87 13.98 -12.10 -2.00
C LEU A 87 15.26 -12.12 -2.84
N PHE A 88 15.14 -11.97 -4.17
CA PHE A 88 16.28 -12.15 -5.07
C PHE A 88 16.82 -10.86 -5.67
N ILE A 89 15.99 -9.82 -5.80
CA ILE A 89 16.35 -8.58 -6.50
C ILE A 89 16.64 -7.46 -5.51
N PHE A 90 15.82 -7.31 -4.46
CA PHE A 90 16.00 -6.22 -3.51
C PHE A 90 17.22 -6.46 -2.60
N PRO A 91 18.15 -5.49 -2.52
CA PRO A 91 19.30 -5.60 -1.63
C PRO A 91 18.93 -5.34 -0.16
N GLU A 92 19.83 -5.70 0.75
CA GLU A 92 19.72 -5.29 2.15
C GLU A 92 19.91 -3.78 2.31
N SER A 93 19.30 -3.21 3.35
CA SER A 93 19.30 -1.76 3.54
C SER A 93 20.67 -1.24 4.03
N PRO A 94 21.19 -0.13 3.47
CA PRO A 94 22.31 0.65 3.97
C PRO A 94 22.45 0.79 5.48
N THR A 95 21.41 1.23 6.16
CA THR A 95 21.45 1.46 7.61
C THR A 95 21.66 0.14 8.35
N TRP A 96 21.02 -0.93 7.89
CA TRP A 96 21.19 -2.26 8.47
C TRP A 96 22.61 -2.78 8.25
N LEU A 97 23.16 -2.66 7.03
CA LEU A 97 24.53 -3.05 6.70
C LEU A 97 25.55 -2.28 7.56
N HIS A 98 25.37 -0.97 7.70
CA HIS A 98 26.19 -0.13 8.57
C HIS A 98 26.13 -0.57 10.04
N SER A 99 24.94 -0.88 10.56
CA SER A 99 24.77 -1.36 11.94
C SER A 99 25.49 -2.69 12.22
N LYS A 100 25.69 -3.51 11.18
CA LYS A 100 26.39 -4.79 11.24
C LYS A 100 27.88 -4.67 10.89
N VAL A 101 28.40 -3.46 10.65
CA VAL A 101 29.77 -3.22 10.17
C VAL A 101 30.06 -4.03 8.89
N ARG A 102 29.04 -4.21 8.04
CA ARG A 102 29.17 -4.86 6.74
C ARG A 102 29.31 -3.81 5.65
N VAL A 103 30.13 -4.12 4.66
CA VAL A 103 30.34 -3.25 3.49
C VAL A 103 29.14 -3.36 2.55
N PHE A 104 28.83 -2.27 1.86
CA PHE A 104 27.82 -2.25 0.81
C PHE A 104 28.14 -3.26 -0.29
N ASN A 105 27.18 -4.13 -0.59
CA ASN A 105 27.29 -5.04 -1.73
C ASN A 105 27.04 -4.31 -3.04
N THR A 106 27.55 -4.85 -4.15
CA THR A 106 27.37 -4.29 -5.51
C THR A 106 25.90 -4.08 -5.88
N GLN A 107 25.02 -5.00 -5.46
CA GLN A 107 23.57 -4.89 -5.66
C GLN A 107 22.97 -3.64 -4.98
N THR A 108 23.38 -3.37 -3.74
CA THR A 108 22.93 -2.20 -2.98
C THR A 108 23.37 -0.90 -3.66
N GLN A 109 24.63 -0.84 -4.11
CA GLN A 109 25.15 0.33 -4.80
C GLN A 109 24.46 0.57 -6.15
N LEU A 110 24.27 -0.49 -6.94
CA LEU A 110 23.55 -0.41 -8.21
C LEU A 110 22.12 0.11 -8.03
N PHE A 111 21.40 -0.42 -7.03
CA PHE A 111 20.04 0.05 -6.72
C PHE A 111 20.01 1.54 -6.36
N GLN A 112 20.94 2.01 -5.52
CA GLN A 112 21.02 3.43 -5.17
C GLN A 112 21.30 4.31 -6.39
N VAL A 113 22.22 3.89 -7.27
CA VAL A 113 22.54 4.63 -8.50
C VAL A 113 21.33 4.69 -9.44
N LEU A 114 20.62 3.58 -9.65
CA LEU A 114 19.41 3.55 -10.49
C LEU A 114 18.33 4.48 -9.97
N LEU A 115 18.14 4.53 -8.65
CA LEU A 115 17.17 5.42 -8.00
C LEU A 115 17.54 6.89 -8.17
N VAL A 116 18.82 7.24 -8.05
CA VAL A 116 19.32 8.60 -8.31
C VAL A 116 19.13 8.98 -9.79
N ILE A 117 19.43 8.08 -10.73
CA ILE A 117 19.22 8.34 -12.17
C ILE A 117 17.73 8.58 -12.45
N TYR A 118 16.85 7.69 -11.97
CA TYR A 118 15.40 7.82 -12.14
C TYR A 118 14.89 9.18 -11.63
N ASP A 119 15.39 9.64 -10.50
CA ASP A 119 15.04 10.93 -9.91
C ASP A 119 15.54 12.12 -10.74
N THR A 120 16.80 12.08 -11.17
CA THR A 120 17.35 13.16 -12.02
C THR A 120 16.57 13.33 -13.32
N LEU A 121 15.95 12.26 -13.81
CA LEU A 121 15.06 12.29 -14.98
C LEU A 121 13.67 12.85 -14.67
N ASN A 122 13.19 12.82 -13.41
CA ASN A 122 11.81 13.16 -13.06
C ASN A 122 11.68 14.37 -12.11
N LYS A 123 12.36 15.47 -12.44
CA LYS A 123 12.34 16.74 -11.67
C LYS A 123 10.96 17.43 -11.56
N ALA A 124 9.95 16.97 -12.30
CA ALA A 124 8.61 17.57 -12.34
C ALA A 124 7.72 17.21 -11.14
N PHE A 125 8.14 16.24 -10.31
CA PHE A 125 7.29 15.65 -9.28
C PHE A 125 7.25 16.49 -8.00
N ASN A 126 6.27 17.41 -7.90
CA ASN A 126 6.06 18.22 -6.71
C ASN A 126 5.00 17.59 -5.78
N ARG A 127 5.44 17.16 -4.59
CA ARG A 127 4.63 16.46 -3.57
C ARG A 127 3.31 17.15 -3.23
N ARG A 128 3.31 18.48 -3.12
CA ARG A 128 2.12 19.26 -2.77
C ARG A 128 1.07 19.22 -3.87
N LYS A 129 1.51 19.35 -5.13
CA LYS A 129 0.62 19.29 -6.29
C LYS A 129 0.01 17.91 -6.43
N LEU A 130 0.79 16.83 -6.26
CA LEU A 130 0.27 15.46 -6.30
C LEU A 130 -0.87 15.25 -5.29
N HIS A 131 -0.67 15.70 -4.05
CA HIS A 131 -1.69 15.58 -3.00
C HIS A 131 -2.97 16.36 -3.34
N GLN A 132 -2.82 17.61 -3.81
CA GLN A 132 -3.95 18.44 -4.21
C GLN A 132 -4.72 17.84 -5.40
N TYR A 133 -4.03 17.33 -6.42
CA TYR A 133 -4.68 16.66 -7.55
C TYR A 133 -5.37 15.37 -7.14
N ALA A 134 -4.75 14.55 -6.28
CA ALA A 134 -5.37 13.33 -5.78
C ALA A 134 -6.66 13.63 -4.99
N GLN A 135 -6.64 14.62 -4.10
CA GLN A 135 -7.83 15.04 -3.36
C GLN A 135 -8.94 15.57 -4.27
N GLY A 136 -8.57 16.38 -5.28
CA GLY A 136 -9.53 16.86 -6.28
C GLY A 136 -10.21 15.69 -7.02
N ALA A 137 -9.44 14.68 -7.42
CA ALA A 137 -9.97 13.47 -8.06
C ALA A 137 -10.89 12.67 -7.12
N VAL A 138 -10.55 12.53 -5.83
CA VAL A 138 -11.42 11.87 -4.83
C VAL A 138 -12.76 12.57 -4.72
N CYS A 139 -12.77 13.91 -4.58
CA CYS A 139 -14.01 14.68 -4.48
C CYS A 139 -14.91 14.49 -5.71
N ILE A 140 -14.32 14.51 -6.92
CA ILE A 140 -15.05 14.29 -8.17
C ILE A 140 -15.63 12.86 -8.22
N CYS A 141 -14.86 11.84 -7.82
CA CYS A 141 -15.33 10.46 -7.77
C CYS A 141 -16.48 10.28 -6.77
N PHE A 142 -16.41 10.93 -5.62
CA PHE A 142 -17.46 10.85 -4.59
C PHE A 142 -18.76 11.55 -5.05
N LEU A 143 -18.64 12.72 -5.67
CA LEU A 143 -19.77 13.45 -6.24
C LEU A 143 -20.47 12.64 -7.35
N THR A 144 -19.69 12.05 -8.26
CA THR A 144 -20.23 11.22 -9.35
C THR A 144 -20.87 9.93 -8.84
N LEU A 145 -20.28 9.27 -7.83
CA LEU A 145 -20.91 8.12 -7.16
C LEU A 145 -22.23 8.50 -6.50
N THR A 146 -22.25 9.61 -5.76
CA THR A 146 -23.47 10.09 -5.08
C THR A 146 -24.57 10.33 -6.12
N LEU A 147 -24.26 11.01 -7.23
CA LEU A 147 -25.20 11.25 -8.31
C LEU A 147 -25.73 9.95 -8.95
N LEU A 148 -24.86 8.99 -9.26
CA LEU A 148 -25.25 7.71 -9.84
C LEU A 148 -26.18 6.91 -8.92
N VAL A 149 -25.88 6.91 -7.61
CA VAL A 149 -26.73 6.25 -6.61
C VAL A 149 -28.07 6.96 -6.47
N SER A 150 -28.10 8.30 -6.46
CA SER A 150 -29.35 9.08 -6.45
C SER A 150 -30.23 8.85 -7.67
N LEU A 151 -29.64 8.52 -8.82
CA LEU A 151 -30.35 8.14 -10.05
C LEU A 151 -30.73 6.65 -10.10
N HIS A 152 -30.54 5.91 -9.00
CA HIS A 152 -30.79 4.47 -8.89
C HIS A 152 -30.08 3.62 -9.97
N TYR A 153 -28.93 4.09 -10.49
CA TYR A 153 -28.16 3.34 -11.47
C TYR A 153 -27.58 2.06 -10.82
N GLN A 154 -27.66 0.92 -11.50
CA GLN A 154 -27.20 -0.40 -10.99
C GLN A 154 -26.11 -1.04 -11.87
N GLY A 155 -25.50 -0.28 -12.77
CA GLY A 155 -24.50 -0.80 -13.70
C GLY A 155 -23.07 -0.83 -13.15
N VAL A 156 -22.17 -1.39 -13.96
CA VAL A 156 -20.74 -1.57 -13.65
C VAL A 156 -20.00 -0.24 -13.42
N ALA A 157 -20.55 0.89 -13.89
CA ALA A 157 -19.93 2.21 -13.69
C ALA A 157 -19.72 2.57 -12.21
N ILE A 158 -20.60 2.11 -11.30
CA ILE A 158 -20.41 2.32 -9.85
C ILE A 158 -19.15 1.63 -9.37
N LEU A 159 -18.92 0.38 -9.80
CA LEU A 159 -17.73 -0.38 -9.43
C LEU A 159 -16.46 0.27 -9.99
N VAL A 160 -16.49 0.73 -11.24
CA VAL A 160 -15.33 1.40 -11.87
C VAL A 160 -14.98 2.70 -11.15
N ILE A 161 -15.96 3.58 -10.90
CA ILE A 161 -15.71 4.86 -10.22
C ILE A 161 -15.29 4.63 -8.76
N ASN A 162 -15.88 3.64 -8.08
CA ASN A 162 -15.46 3.26 -6.73
C ASN A 162 -14.00 2.80 -6.69
N LEU A 163 -13.58 1.97 -7.66
CA LEU A 163 -12.19 1.51 -7.76
C LEU A 163 -11.23 2.66 -8.03
N ILE A 164 -11.57 3.55 -8.97
CA ILE A 164 -10.77 4.75 -9.26
C ILE A 164 -10.66 5.64 -8.02
N GLY A 165 -11.78 5.92 -7.36
CA GLY A 165 -11.81 6.72 -6.13
C GLY A 165 -10.96 6.10 -5.03
N THR A 166 -11.04 4.78 -4.85
CA THR A 166 -10.24 4.06 -3.85
C THR A 166 -8.74 4.19 -4.12
N VAL A 167 -8.31 4.11 -5.37
CA VAL A 167 -6.90 4.32 -5.74
C VAL A 167 -6.42 5.74 -5.39
N PHE A 168 -7.23 6.77 -5.68
CA PHE A 168 -6.90 8.16 -5.31
C PHE A 168 -6.92 8.44 -3.81
N ILE A 169 -7.79 7.75 -3.05
CA ILE A 169 -7.76 7.79 -1.59
C ILE A 169 -6.43 7.23 -1.07
N GLU A 170 -5.97 6.10 -1.61
CA GLU A 170 -4.69 5.51 -1.19
C GLU A 170 -3.48 6.40 -1.56
N TYR A 171 -3.52 7.11 -2.70
CA TYR A 171 -2.50 8.13 -3.02
C TYR A 171 -2.47 9.26 -1.98
N THR A 172 -3.64 9.70 -1.54
CA THR A 172 -3.77 10.72 -0.49
C THR A 172 -3.22 10.20 0.83
N TRP A 173 -3.53 8.94 1.16
CA TRP A 173 -3.03 8.27 2.36
C TRP A 173 -1.51 8.17 2.36
N ASP A 174 -0.89 7.69 1.28
CA ASP A 174 0.57 7.58 1.15
C ASP A 174 1.28 8.93 1.29
N ALA A 175 0.70 10.00 0.74
CA ALA A 175 1.23 11.35 0.86
C ALA A 175 1.18 11.86 2.31
N CYS A 176 0.01 11.76 2.97
CA CYS A 176 -0.14 12.13 4.39
C CYS A 176 0.80 11.32 5.28
N TYR A 177 0.86 10.01 5.03
CA TYR A 177 1.69 9.08 5.78
C TYR A 177 3.16 9.44 5.67
N LEU A 178 3.65 9.76 4.47
CA LEU A 178 5.04 10.16 4.27
C LEU A 178 5.37 11.46 5.02
N CYS A 179 4.50 12.47 4.90
CA CYS A 179 4.67 13.74 5.61
C CYS A 179 4.70 13.56 7.13
N ALA A 180 3.81 12.72 7.67
CA ALA A 180 3.77 12.42 9.10
C ALA A 180 5.03 11.68 9.59
N VAL A 181 5.59 10.78 8.80
CA VAL A 181 6.84 10.09 9.16
C VAL A 181 8.04 11.04 9.11
N GLU A 182 8.09 11.92 8.11
CA GLU A 182 9.19 12.86 7.94
C GLU A 182 9.22 13.94 9.02
N SER A 183 8.06 14.33 9.56
CA SER A 183 7.99 15.27 10.69
C SER A 183 8.43 14.66 12.02
N MET A 184 8.41 13.33 12.14
CA MET A 184 8.76 12.63 13.37
C MET A 184 10.27 12.35 13.46
N PRO A 185 10.85 12.42 14.67
CA PRO A 185 12.23 11.99 14.90
C PRO A 185 12.36 10.49 14.61
N THR A 186 13.53 10.09 14.09
CA THR A 186 13.79 8.74 13.56
C THR A 186 13.45 7.61 14.54
N THR A 187 13.69 7.81 15.83
CA THR A 187 13.42 6.85 16.91
C THR A 187 11.93 6.58 17.14
N MET A 188 11.05 7.52 16.78
CA MET A 188 9.61 7.40 17.02
C MET A 188 8.80 7.08 15.75
N ARG A 189 9.45 6.95 14.59
CA ARG A 189 8.76 6.69 13.32
C ARG A 189 8.01 5.36 13.37
N ALA A 190 8.70 4.26 13.72
CA ALA A 190 8.08 2.93 13.76
C ALA A 190 6.88 2.84 14.72
N SER A 191 6.97 3.43 15.92
CA SER A 191 5.89 3.42 16.91
C SER A 191 4.69 4.28 16.48
N SER A 192 4.96 5.42 15.83
CA SER A 192 3.92 6.28 15.27
C SER A 192 3.16 5.58 14.14
N LEU A 193 3.89 4.84 13.29
CA LEU A 193 3.32 4.07 12.19
C LEU A 193 2.46 2.88 12.64
N GLY A 194 2.90 2.17 13.68
CA GLY A 194 2.09 1.12 14.29
C GLY A 194 0.79 1.68 14.86
N SER A 195 0.87 2.81 15.57
CA SER A 195 -0.28 3.46 16.21
C SER A 195 -1.31 3.95 15.19
N CYS A 196 -0.89 4.62 14.10
CA CYS A 196 -1.83 5.13 13.10
C CYS A 196 -2.57 3.99 12.37
N SER A 197 -1.89 2.88 12.07
CA SER A 197 -2.50 1.71 11.45
C SER A 197 -3.49 1.02 12.39
N LEU A 198 -3.15 0.90 13.68
CA LEU A 198 -4.02 0.32 14.68
C LEU A 198 -5.32 1.13 14.82
N ILE A 199 -5.22 2.46 14.94
CA ILE A 199 -6.38 3.35 15.04
C ILE A 199 -7.23 3.26 13.76
N ALA A 200 -6.61 3.30 12.57
CA ALA A 200 -7.34 3.16 11.30
C ALA A 200 -8.12 1.83 11.21
N ARG A 201 -7.55 0.74 11.72
CA ARG A 201 -8.22 -0.58 11.74
C ARG A 201 -9.34 -0.64 12.77
N ILE A 202 -9.20 0.00 13.93
CA ILE A 202 -10.30 0.13 14.91
C ILE A 202 -11.44 0.93 14.29
N GLY A 203 -11.15 2.05 13.61
CA GLY A 203 -12.16 2.83 12.90
C GLY A 203 -12.91 2.02 11.84
N ALA A 204 -12.19 1.23 11.04
CA ALA A 204 -12.81 0.34 10.05
C ALA A 204 -13.71 -0.74 10.69
N LEU A 205 -13.37 -1.24 11.88
CA LEU A 205 -14.19 -2.20 12.62
C LEU A 205 -15.47 -1.57 13.20
N LEU A 206 -15.42 -0.30 13.58
CA LEU A 206 -16.57 0.45 14.11
C LEU A 206 -17.47 1.03 13.00
N SER A 207 -16.98 1.15 11.77
CA SER A 207 -17.76 1.70 10.65
C SER A 207 -19.13 1.03 10.42
N PRO A 208 -19.30 -0.31 10.55
CA PRO A 208 -20.59 -0.96 10.32
C PRO A 208 -21.61 -0.71 11.43
N THR A 209 -21.21 -0.25 12.62
CA THR A 209 -22.15 -0.05 13.74
C THR A 209 -22.87 1.30 13.69
N VAL A 210 -22.53 2.15 12.71
CA VAL A 210 -23.06 3.51 12.54
C VAL A 210 -23.97 3.60 11.29
N SER A 211 -24.14 2.51 10.55
CA SER A 211 -25.00 2.43 9.37
C SER A 211 -26.22 1.57 9.63
#